data_AF-A0A243GI45-F1
#
_entry.id   AF-A0A243GI45-F1
#
_cell.length_a   1.000
_cell.length_b   1.000
_cell.length_c   1.000
_cell.angle_alpha   90.00
_cell.angle_beta   90.00
_cell.angle_gamma   90.00
#
_symmetry.space_group_name_H-M   'P 1'
#
loop_
_entity.id
_entity.type
_entity.pdbx_description
1 polymer ?
#
loop_
_entity_poly.entity_id
_entity_poly.type
_entity_poly.pdbx_seq_one_letter_code
_entity_poly.pdbx_strand_id
1 'polypeptide(L)'
;MEGLTISKIGFDLINHEDNFDLGYQDIEAICKKCKFSNCSHTNEPHCAIKKAISDGIVTEDMMNSYYRDKNEFEYVCKQKNKTKAIDYMKQLKLFRKT
;
A
#
# COMPACT_ATOMS: atom_id res chain seq x y z
N MET A 1 21.49 17.31 5.29
CA MET A 1 20.15 17.93 5.34
C MET A 1 19.17 16.78 5.28
N GLU A 2 18.89 16.21 6.45
CA GLU A 2 18.29 14.88 6.54
C GLU A 2 16.78 15.01 6.42
N GLY A 3 16.29 14.66 5.22
CA GLY A 3 14.86 14.61 4.93
C GLY A 3 14.24 13.44 5.67
N LEU A 4 13.16 13.71 6.39
CA LEU A 4 12.30 12.71 7.00
C LEU A 4 11.64 11.89 5.89
N THR A 5 12.15 10.69 5.60
CA THR A 5 11.42 9.74 4.75
C THR A 5 10.41 9.01 5.62
N ILE A 6 9.24 9.63 5.79
CA ILE A 6 8.07 8.97 6.35
C ILE A 6 7.71 7.81 5.40
N SER A 7 7.23 6.66 5.91
CA SER A 7 6.58 5.68 5.01
C SER A 7 5.57 6.43 4.15
N LYS A 8 5.46 6.12 2.86
CA LYS A 8 4.70 6.98 1.94
C LYS A 8 3.26 7.23 2.44
N ILE A 9 2.64 6.20 3.03
CA ILE A 9 1.36 6.30 3.75
C ILE A 9 1.39 7.27 4.92
N GLY A 10 2.42 7.22 5.77
CA GLY A 10 2.56 8.17 6.86
C GLY A 10 2.74 9.60 6.37
N PHE A 11 3.44 9.82 5.24
CA PHE A 11 3.58 11.15 4.62
C PHE A 11 2.22 11.65 4.09
N ASP A 12 1.50 10.82 3.35
CA ASP A 12 0.23 11.19 2.71
C ASP A 12 -0.86 11.43 3.77
N LEU A 13 -0.91 10.62 4.84
CA LEU A 13 -1.79 10.83 5.99
C LEU A 13 -1.49 12.14 6.76
N ILE A 14 -0.21 12.53 6.84
CA ILE A 14 0.19 13.80 7.48
C ILE A 14 -0.18 15.00 6.61
N ASN A 15 -0.13 14.86 5.29
CA ASN A 15 -0.51 15.90 4.34
C ASN A 15 -2.02 15.95 4.02
N HIS A 16 -2.85 15.14 4.70
CA HIS A 16 -4.30 15.06 4.47
C HIS A 16 -4.69 14.62 3.05
N GLU A 17 -3.81 13.92 2.34
CA GLU A 17 -4.14 13.30 1.06
C GLU A 17 -4.58 11.86 1.33
N ASP A 18 -5.89 11.59 1.32
CA ASP A 18 -6.46 10.24 1.41
C ASP A 18 -6.22 9.44 0.11
N ASN A 19 -4.99 9.44 -0.41
CA ASN A 19 -4.66 8.90 -1.73
C ASN A 19 -3.57 7.83 -1.66
N PHE A 20 -3.99 6.58 -1.47
CA PHE A 20 -3.11 5.41 -1.45
C PHE A 20 -2.39 5.14 -2.79
N ASP A 21 -2.95 5.58 -3.93
CA ASP A 21 -2.35 5.34 -5.26
C ASP A 21 -0.98 6.00 -5.40
N LEU A 22 -0.68 7.05 -4.62
CA LEU A 22 0.60 7.74 -4.65
C LEU A 22 1.71 6.76 -4.23
N GLY A 23 2.49 6.27 -5.21
CA GLY A 23 3.62 5.35 -4.99
C GLY A 23 3.40 3.91 -5.41
N TYR A 24 2.15 3.56 -5.66
CA TYR A 24 1.78 2.26 -6.20
C TYR A 24 1.04 2.37 -7.54
N GLN A 25 1.13 3.52 -8.22
CA GLN A 25 0.44 3.81 -9.48
C GLN A 25 0.68 2.73 -10.55
N ASP A 26 1.90 2.21 -10.65
CA ASP A 26 2.24 1.13 -11.59
C ASP A 26 1.55 -0.19 -11.21
N ILE A 27 1.55 -0.53 -9.92
CA ILE A 27 0.86 -1.72 -9.40
C ILE A 27 -0.65 -1.57 -9.60
N GLU A 28 -1.24 -0.43 -9.27
CA GLU A 28 -2.66 -0.11 -9.47
C GLU A 28 -3.06 -0.17 -10.96
N ALA A 29 -2.20 0.34 -11.86
CA ALA A 29 -2.42 0.24 -13.30
C ALA A 29 -2.40 -1.21 -13.80
N ILE A 30 -1.57 -2.08 -13.21
CA ILE A 30 -1.55 -3.52 -13.53
C ILE A 30 -2.77 -4.21 -12.92
N CYS A 31 -3.15 -3.90 -11.68
CA CYS A 31 -4.34 -4.44 -11.02
C CYS A 31 -5.61 -4.18 -11.84
N LYS A 32 -5.75 -2.98 -12.42
CA LYS A 32 -6.88 -2.60 -13.31
C LYS A 32 -6.95 -3.43 -14.59
N LYS A 33 -5.89 -4.15 -14.97
CA LYS A 33 -5.86 -5.06 -16.12
C LYS A 33 -6.25 -6.50 -15.77
N CYS A 34 -6.52 -6.80 -14.50
CA CYS A 34 -7.06 -8.10 -14.12
C CYS A 34 -8.43 -8.34 -14.76
N LYS A 35 -8.68 -9.58 -15.18
CA LYS A 35 -9.97 -9.99 -15.74
C LYS A 35 -11.14 -9.78 -14.77
N PHE A 36 -10.89 -10.00 -13.48
CA PHE A 36 -11.89 -9.88 -12.43
C PHE A 36 -11.67 -8.58 -11.65
N SER A 37 -12.75 -7.84 -11.43
CA SER A 37 -12.75 -6.59 -10.66
C SER A 37 -12.43 -6.78 -9.17
N ASN A 38 -12.66 -7.98 -8.65
CA ASN A 38 -12.37 -8.38 -7.27
C ASN A 38 -11.20 -9.37 -7.17
N CYS A 39 -10.25 -9.30 -8.11
CA CYS A 39 -9.06 -10.15 -8.09
C CYS A 39 -8.23 -9.90 -6.81
N SER A 40 -8.04 -10.94 -6.00
CA SER A 40 -7.14 -10.96 -4.84
C SER A 40 -5.68 -11.19 -5.23
N HIS A 41 -5.41 -11.46 -6.50
CA HIS A 41 -4.10 -11.79 -7.08
C HIS A 41 -3.41 -13.02 -6.45
N THR A 42 -4.16 -13.88 -5.76
CA THR A 42 -3.62 -15.06 -5.05
C THR A 42 -3.65 -16.30 -5.91
N ASN A 43 -4.80 -16.66 -6.48
CA ASN A 43 -5.02 -17.90 -7.23
C ASN A 43 -5.85 -17.70 -8.51
N GLU A 44 -6.25 -16.47 -8.83
CA GLU A 44 -7.14 -16.21 -9.96
C GLU A 44 -6.48 -16.49 -11.31
N PRO A 45 -7.21 -17.14 -12.24
CA PRO A 45 -6.76 -17.27 -13.61
C PRO A 45 -6.79 -15.89 -14.30
N HIS A 46 -5.85 -15.66 -15.22
CA HIS A 46 -5.70 -14.38 -15.94
C HIS A 46 -5.49 -13.16 -15.03
N CYS A 47 -4.86 -13.35 -13.87
CA CYS A 47 -4.41 -12.25 -13.02
C CYS A 47 -3.23 -11.50 -13.68
N ALA A 48 -3.40 -10.20 -13.92
CA ALA A 48 -2.37 -9.36 -14.53
C ALA A 48 -1.15 -9.19 -13.61
N ILE A 49 -1.34 -9.15 -12.29
CA ILE A 49 -0.25 -9.09 -11.31
C ILE A 49 0.59 -10.36 -11.35
N LYS A 50 -0.03 -11.54 -11.37
CA LYS A 50 0.72 -12.80 -11.49
C LYS A 50 1.53 -12.87 -12.77
N LYS A 51 0.95 -12.39 -13.88
CA LYS A 51 1.69 -12.28 -15.13
C LYS A 51 2.87 -11.32 -14.99
N ALA A 52 2.66 -10.13 -14.41
CA ALA A 52 3.73 -9.18 -14.16
C ALA A 52 4.84 -9.73 -13.23
N ILE A 53 4.49 -10.59 -12.26
CA ILE A 53 5.46 -11.29 -11.43
C ILE A 53 6.26 -12.30 -12.25
N SER A 54 5.58 -13.12 -13.06
CA SER A 54 6.24 -14.07 -13.96
C SER A 54 7.15 -13.38 -14.99
N ASP A 55 6.76 -12.19 -15.43
CA ASP A 55 7.51 -11.37 -16.40
C ASP A 55 8.62 -10.53 -15.72
N GLY A 56 8.75 -10.60 -14.38
CA GLY A 56 9.77 -9.87 -13.61
C GLY A 56 9.53 -8.36 -13.48
N ILE A 57 8.35 -7.87 -13.85
CA ILE A 57 7.94 -6.46 -13.78
C ILE A 57 7.63 -6.06 -12.35
N VAL A 58 7.05 -6.97 -11.57
CA VAL A 58 6.71 -6.77 -10.15
C VAL A 58 7.29 -7.93 -9.34
N THR A 59 7.92 -7.64 -8.20
CA THR A 59 8.40 -8.72 -7.32
C THR A 59 7.34 -9.09 -6.27
N GLU A 60 7.46 -10.29 -5.70
CA GLU A 60 6.60 -10.68 -4.58
C GLU A 60 6.75 -9.73 -3.39
N ASP A 61 7.97 -9.24 -3.10
CA ASP A 61 8.22 -8.25 -2.05
C ASP A 61 7.52 -6.92 -2.29
N MET A 62 7.43 -6.47 -3.55
CA MET A 62 6.67 -5.28 -3.92
C MET A 62 5.17 -5.49 -3.65
N MET A 63 4.61 -6.65 -4.02
CA MET A 63 3.20 -6.95 -3.72
C MET A 63 2.95 -7.11 -2.22
N ASN A 64 3.86 -7.74 -1.48
CA ASN A 64 3.76 -7.85 -0.03
C ASN A 64 3.78 -6.48 0.64
N SER A 65 4.63 -5.57 0.17
CA SER A 65 4.67 -4.19 0.64
C SER A 65 3.37 -3.47 0.31
N TYR A 66 2.89 -3.58 -0.93
CA TYR A 66 1.61 -3.01 -1.36
C TYR A 66 0.44 -3.49 -0.49
N TYR A 67 0.33 -4.79 -0.18
CA TYR A 67 -0.77 -5.31 0.65
C TYR A 67 -0.71 -4.81 2.09
N ARG A 68 0.48 -4.82 2.69
CA ARG A 68 0.69 -4.30 4.04
C ARG A 68 0.26 -2.83 4.09
N ASP A 69 0.80 -2.05 3.18
CA ASP A 69 0.58 -0.61 3.07
C ASP A 69 -0.92 -0.32 2.83
N LYS A 70 -1.58 -1.03 1.91
CA LYS A 70 -3.02 -0.89 1.65
C LYS A 70 -3.87 -1.17 2.88
N ASN A 71 -3.56 -2.25 3.59
CA ASN A 71 -4.30 -2.64 4.79
C ASN A 71 -4.12 -1.62 5.92
N GLU A 72 -2.91 -1.08 6.09
CA GLU A 72 -2.61 -0.01 7.05
C GLU A 72 -3.38 1.28 6.71
N PHE A 73 -3.34 1.69 5.43
CA PHE A 73 -4.09 2.85 4.94
C PHE A 73 -5.60 2.69 5.19
N GLU A 74 -6.18 1.56 4.80
CA GLU A 74 -7.61 1.29 5.02
C GLU A 74 -7.98 1.30 6.50
N TYR A 75 -7.14 0.73 7.36
CA TYR A 75 -7.38 0.75 8.80
C TYR A 75 -7.41 2.18 9.34
N VAL A 76 -6.45 3.02 8.94
CA VAL A 76 -6.37 4.42 9.36
C VAL A 76 -7.56 5.22 8.85
N CYS A 77 -7.91 5.13 7.56
CA CYS A 77 -9.03 5.87 6.98
C CYS A 77 -10.39 5.45 7.58
N LYS A 78 -10.58 4.16 7.91
CA LYS A 78 -11.81 3.68 8.57
C LYS A 78 -11.88 4.06 10.05
N GLN A 79 -10.76 4.42 10.67
CA GLN A 79 -10.70 4.71 12.11
C GLN A 79 -11.28 6.09 12.44
N LYS A 80 -12.47 6.11 13.04
CA LYS A 80 -13.15 7.35 13.46
C LYS A 80 -12.42 8.09 14.59
N ASN A 81 -11.67 7.38 15.42
CA ASN A 81 -10.93 7.98 16.53
C ASN A 81 -9.48 8.28 16.10
N LYS A 82 -9.17 9.55 15.85
CA LYS A 82 -7.85 10.00 15.40
C LYS A 82 -6.72 9.59 16.35
N THR A 83 -6.94 9.62 17.67
CA THR A 83 -5.95 9.20 18.66
C THR A 83 -5.62 7.70 18.52
N LYS A 84 -6.62 6.85 18.30
CA LYS A 84 -6.41 5.42 18.07
C LYS A 84 -5.65 5.14 16.77
N ALA A 85 -5.95 5.90 15.71
CA ALA A 85 -5.21 5.80 14.45
C ALA A 85 -3.74 6.18 14.64
N ILE A 86 -3.48 7.29 15.33
CA ILE A 86 -2.12 7.76 15.66
C ILE A 86 -1.36 6.73 16.50
N ASP A 87 -2.00 6.16 17.52
CA ASP A 87 -1.35 5.17 18.39
C ASP A 87 -1.07 3.84 17.67
N TYR A 88 -1.95 3.41 16.77
CA TYR A 88 -1.70 2.28 15.86
C TYR A 88 -0.48 2.53 14.98
N MET A 89 -0.41 3.71 14.34
CA MET A 89 0.74 4.09 13.52
C MET A 89 2.06 4.10 14.31
N LYS A 90 2.04 4.53 15.58
CA LYS A 90 3.21 4.47 16.48
C LYS A 90 3.62 3.02 16.78
N GLN A 91 2.65 2.13 17.05
CA GLN A 91 2.91 0.72 17.39
C GLN A 91 3.56 -0.05 16.24
N LEU A 92 3.16 0.22 15.00
CA LEU A 92 3.76 -0.37 13.80
C LEU A 92 5.20 0.08 13.56
N LYS A 93 5.73 1.01 14.38
CA LYS A 93 7.03 1.64 14.19
C LYS A 93 7.18 2.22 12.78
N LEU A 94 6.07 2.66 12.17
CA LEU A 94 6.08 3.33 10.87
C LEU A 94 6.93 4.61 10.93
N PHE A 95 7.05 5.18 12.12
CA PHE A 95 8.13 6.09 12.50
C PHE A 95 9.40 5.28 12.81
N ARG A 96 10.06 4.73 11.80
CA ARG A 96 11.37 4.10 12.01
C ARG A 96 12.41 5.20 12.24
N LYS A 97 12.98 5.21 13.44
CA LYS A 97 14.19 5.96 13.76
C LYS A 97 15.40 5.16 13.24
N THR A 98 16.18 5.76 12.34
CA THR A 98 17.60 5.44 12.20
C THR A 98 18.35 6.67 12.70
#